data_AF-A0A1Z9H680-F1
#
_entry.id   AF-A0A1Z9H680-F1
#
_cell.length_a   1.000
_cell.length_b   1.000
_cell.length_c   1.000
_cell.angle_alpha   90.00
_cell.angle_beta   90.00
_cell.angle_gamma   90.00
#
_symmetry.space_group_name_H-M   'P 1'
#
loop_
_entity.id
_entity.type
_entity.pdbx_description
1 polymer ?
#
loop_
_entity_poly.entity_id
_entity_poly.type
_entity_poly.pdbx_seq_one_letter_code
_entity_poly.pdbx_strand_id
1 'polypeptide(L)'
;MKKKDLNDVAAVEKAIKEKYGEEAIQNPKGTWNSEKEKKYLKSLREFHSRIKREKITKDSLGFTLKEKERLFAQERTCPVCGSYSFSSKDDLYMAKFECCFNCYIQYIEGRESRWKSGWRPNQ
;
A
#
# COMPACT_ATOMS: atom_id res chain seq x y z
N MET A 1 19.62 13.57 -22.77
CA MET A 1 18.28 13.57 -23.41
C MET A 1 18.45 13.96 -24.86
N LYS A 2 18.06 13.10 -25.82
CA LYS A 2 18.04 13.48 -27.23
C LYS A 2 16.99 14.58 -27.42
N LYS A 3 17.34 15.68 -28.08
CA LYS A 3 16.36 16.69 -28.47
C LYS A 3 15.37 16.02 -29.42
N LYS A 4 14.08 16.08 -29.11
CA LYS A 4 13.04 15.58 -30.01
C LYS A 4 12.96 16.52 -31.21
N ASP A 5 12.85 15.97 -32.41
CA ASP A 5 12.69 16.75 -33.62
C ASP A 5 11.33 17.47 -33.60
N LEU A 6 11.35 18.77 -33.89
CA LEU A 6 10.16 19.62 -33.88
C LEU A 6 9.11 19.15 -34.90
N ASN A 7 9.57 18.52 -35.99
CA ASN A 7 8.72 17.94 -37.03
C ASN A 7 7.87 16.78 -36.50
N ASP A 8 8.44 15.92 -35.67
CA ASP A 8 7.72 14.77 -35.10
C ASP A 8 6.66 15.23 -34.10
N VAL A 9 6.95 16.27 -33.32
CA VAL A 9 5.99 16.87 -32.38
C VAL A 9 4.80 17.46 -33.13
N ALA A 10 5.04 18.21 -34.21
CA ALA A 10 3.98 18.78 -35.03
C ALA A 10 3.12 17.70 -35.72
N ALA A 11 3.72 16.60 -36.18
CA ALA A 11 3.00 15.47 -36.77
C ALA A 11 2.05 14.81 -35.74
N VAL A 12 2.51 14.64 -34.50
CA VAL A 12 1.70 14.10 -33.40
C VAL A 12 0.57 15.06 -33.02
N GLU A 13 0.84 16.36 -32.89
CA GLU A 13 -0.20 17.36 -32.59
C GLU A 13 -1.29 17.39 -33.67
N LYS A 14 -0.90 17.30 -34.96
CA LYS A 14 -1.86 17.22 -36.07
C LYS A 14 -2.73 15.96 -35.99
N ALA A 15 -2.12 14.80 -35.73
CA ALA A 15 -2.86 13.55 -35.58
C ALA A 15 -3.82 13.56 -34.37
N ILE A 16 -3.43 14.20 -33.27
CA ILE A 16 -4.28 14.39 -32.08
C ILE A 16 -5.44 15.34 -32.41
N LYS A 17 -5.17 16.44 -33.14
CA LYS A 17 -6.18 17.39 -33.60
C LYS A 17 -7.29 16.70 -34.40
N GLU A 18 -6.89 15.87 -35.36
CA GLU A 18 -7.80 15.17 -36.26
C GLU A 18 -8.65 14.12 -35.54
N LYS A 19 -8.11 13.45 -34.51
CA LYS A 19 -8.82 12.38 -33.77
C LYS A 19 -9.68 12.89 -32.61
N TYR A 20 -9.20 13.87 -31.86
CA TYR A 20 -9.76 14.26 -30.56
C TYR A 20 -10.16 15.74 -30.47
N GLY A 21 -9.96 16.51 -31.54
CA GLY A 21 -10.28 17.93 -31.60
C GLY A 21 -9.19 18.83 -31.01
N GLU A 22 -9.42 20.14 -31.10
CA GLU A 22 -8.43 21.15 -30.71
C GLU A 22 -8.19 21.22 -29.20
N GLU A 23 -9.19 20.84 -28.40
CA GLU A 23 -9.10 20.83 -26.93
C GLU A 23 -8.04 19.85 -26.41
N ALA A 24 -7.81 18.75 -27.13
CA ALA A 24 -6.88 17.69 -26.72
C ALA A 24 -5.40 18.06 -26.86
N ILE A 25 -5.09 19.09 -27.67
CA ILE A 25 -3.72 19.60 -27.86
C ILE A 25 -3.42 20.69 -26.82
N GLN A 26 -4.44 21.34 -26.29
CA GLN A 26 -4.26 22.45 -25.36
C GLN A 26 -3.58 21.96 -24.08
N ASN A 27 -2.58 22.73 -23.63
CA ASN A 27 -1.95 22.47 -22.34
C ASN A 27 -3.01 22.68 -21.23
N PRO A 28 -3.29 21.67 -20.39
CA PRO A 28 -4.27 21.80 -19.31
C PRO A 28 -4.01 23.00 -18.39
N LYS A 29 -2.74 23.38 -18.22
CA LYS A 29 -2.33 24.55 -17.43
C LYS A 29 -2.70 25.89 -18.07
N GLY A 30 -2.83 25.94 -19.41
CA GLY A 30 -3.17 27.17 -20.13
C GLY A 30 -4.58 27.67 -19.81
N THR A 31 -5.48 26.77 -19.41
CA THR A 31 -6.85 27.13 -19.04
C THR A 31 -7.02 27.49 -17.56
N TRP A 32 -5.93 27.48 -16.77
CA TRP A 32 -5.95 27.76 -15.34
C TRP A 32 -5.93 29.26 -15.07
N ASN A 33 -7.07 29.82 -14.65
CA ASN A 33 -7.20 31.24 -14.31
C ASN A 33 -7.34 31.42 -12.78
N SER A 34 -7.15 32.66 -12.30
CA SER A 34 -7.24 32.98 -10.86
C SER A 34 -8.60 32.61 -10.26
N GLU A 35 -9.68 32.68 -11.03
CA GLU A 35 -11.02 32.32 -10.59
C GLU A 35 -11.20 30.81 -10.37
N LYS A 36 -10.69 29.98 -11.30
CA LYS A 36 -10.68 28.51 -11.17
C LYS A 36 -9.84 28.10 -9.98
N GLU A 37 -8.71 28.78 -9.74
CA GLU A 37 -7.88 28.51 -8.57
C GLU A 37 -8.65 28.80 -7.27
N LYS A 38 -9.32 29.94 -7.16
CA LYS A 38 -10.17 30.28 -6.00
C LYS A 38 -11.30 29.25 -5.81
N LYS A 39 -11.96 28.84 -6.89
CA LYS A 39 -13.00 27.79 -6.85
C LYS A 39 -12.44 26.45 -6.37
N TYR A 40 -11.30 26.04 -6.91
CA TYR A 40 -10.62 24.81 -6.52
C TYR A 40 -10.25 24.80 -5.03
N LEU A 41 -9.64 25.88 -4.54
CA LEU A 41 -9.30 26.04 -3.12
C LEU A 41 -10.55 25.99 -2.22
N LYS A 42 -11.67 26.58 -2.67
CA LYS A 42 -12.95 26.51 -1.95
C LYS A 42 -13.46 25.07 -1.89
N SER A 43 -13.50 24.36 -3.02
CA SER A 43 -13.93 22.95 -3.08
C SER A 43 -13.05 22.03 -2.23
N LEU A 44 -11.74 22.26 -2.20
CA LEU A 44 -10.82 21.52 -1.32
C LEU A 44 -11.16 21.73 0.16
N ARG A 45 -11.38 22.98 0.59
CA ARG A 45 -11.77 23.28 1.98
C ARG A 45 -13.08 22.59 2.35
N GLU A 46 -14.08 22.64 1.46
CA GLU A 46 -15.37 21.99 1.65
C GLU A 46 -15.23 20.47 1.77
N PHE A 47 -14.45 19.84 0.89
CA PHE A 47 -14.17 18.41 0.92
C PHE A 47 -13.52 17.96 2.24
N HIS A 48 -12.48 18.67 2.69
CA HIS A 48 -11.83 18.38 3.98
C HIS A 48 -12.78 18.57 5.17
N SER A 49 -13.60 19.62 5.15
CA SER A 49 -14.61 19.86 6.19
C SER A 49 -15.67 18.75 6.24
N ARG A 50 -16.07 18.20 5.10
CA ARG A 50 -17.03 17.10 5.00
C ARG A 50 -16.45 15.80 5.53
N ILE A 51 -15.22 15.46 5.16
CA ILE A 51 -14.52 14.28 5.69
C ILE A 51 -14.39 14.36 7.21
N LYS A 52 -14.02 15.54 7.75
CA LYS A 52 -13.92 15.73 9.20
C LYS A 52 -15.27 15.49 9.90
N ARG A 53 -16.36 16.00 9.34
CA ARG A 53 -17.72 15.78 9.85
C ARG A 53 -18.13 14.31 9.77
N GLU A 54 -17.88 13.63 8.66
CA GLU A 54 -18.23 12.21 8.47
C GLU A 54 -17.42 11.27 9.39
N LYS A 55 -16.18 11.61 9.74
CA LYS A 55 -15.42 10.89 10.78
C LYS A 55 -16.07 11.08 12.16
N ILE A 56 -16.35 12.34 12.55
CA ILE A 56 -16.99 12.65 13.84
C ILE A 56 -18.37 11.98 13.98
N THR A 57 -19.20 12.00 12.95
CA THR A 57 -20.53 11.38 13.01
C THR A 57 -20.48 9.86 13.05
N LYS A 58 -19.54 9.22 12.33
CA LYS A 58 -19.33 7.76 12.43
C LYS A 58 -18.82 7.36 13.81
N ASP A 59 -17.96 8.17 14.43
CA ASP A 59 -17.47 7.94 15.79
C ASP A 59 -18.58 8.18 16.85
N SER A 60 -19.54 9.08 16.60
CA SER A 60 -20.64 9.39 17.53
C SER A 60 -21.90 8.52 17.38
N LEU A 61 -22.09 7.81 16.25
CA LEU A 61 -23.28 6.97 15.96
C LEU A 61 -23.14 5.52 16.46
N GLY A 62 -22.30 5.26 17.45
CA GLY A 62 -22.28 3.99 18.19
C GLY A 62 -21.58 2.81 17.50
N PHE A 63 -20.94 3.02 16.35
CA PHE A 63 -20.05 2.02 15.75
C PHE A 63 -18.60 2.34 16.11
N THR A 64 -18.01 1.51 16.98
CA THR A 64 -16.56 1.48 17.16
C THR A 64 -15.94 0.87 15.91
N LEU A 65 -15.40 1.71 15.03
CA LEU A 65 -14.34 1.25 14.15
C LEU A 65 -13.19 0.87 15.08
N LYS A 66 -13.05 -0.43 15.37
CA LYS A 66 -11.78 -0.95 15.87
C LYS A 66 -10.78 -0.59 14.79
N GLU A 67 -10.02 0.49 15.02
CA GLU A 67 -8.69 0.64 14.43
C GLU A 67 -8.11 -0.75 14.54
N LYS A 68 -7.91 -1.42 13.40
CA LYS A 68 -7.44 -2.80 13.40
C LYS A 68 -6.19 -2.76 14.25
N GLU A 69 -6.30 -3.24 15.49
CA GLU A 69 -5.16 -3.39 16.37
C GLU A 69 -4.13 -4.06 15.48
N ARG A 70 -2.93 -3.49 15.39
CA ARG A 70 -1.85 -4.17 14.71
C ARG A 70 -1.59 -5.40 15.56
N LEU A 71 -2.37 -6.46 15.35
CA LEU A 71 -2.34 -7.73 16.10
C LEU A 71 -0.98 -8.43 15.95
N PHE A 72 -0.07 -7.84 15.17
CA PHE A 72 1.25 -8.35 14.89
C PHE A 72 2.34 -7.36 15.32
N ALA A 73 2.23 -6.85 16.55
CA ALA A 73 3.41 -6.60 17.37
C ALA A 73 3.85 -7.90 18.09
N GLN A 74 3.60 -9.06 17.49
CA GLN A 74 4.20 -10.31 17.95
C GLN A 74 5.71 -10.20 17.71
N GLU A 75 6.48 -10.55 18.73
CA GLU A 75 7.93 -10.63 18.64
C GLU A 75 8.28 -11.57 17.46
N ARG A 76 8.74 -10.99 16.35
CA ARG A 76 9.12 -11.74 15.13
C ARG A 76 10.43 -12.50 15.29
N THR A 77 10.85 -12.73 16.53
CA THR A 77 12.10 -13.40 16.86
C THR A 77 11.81 -14.89 16.97
N CYS A 78 12.51 -15.71 16.19
CA CYS A 78 12.34 -17.15 16.25
C CYS A 78 12.79 -17.70 17.61
N PRO A 79 11.98 -18.50 18.34
CA PRO A 79 12.38 -19.06 19.63
C PRO A 79 13.48 -20.14 19.54
N VAL A 80 13.74 -20.67 18.34
CA VAL A 80 14.72 -21.76 18.11
C VAL A 80 16.12 -21.22 17.80
N CYS A 81 16.22 -20.15 17.03
CA CYS A 81 17.51 -19.60 16.61
C CYS A 81 17.73 -18.13 16.99
N GLY A 82 16.74 -17.47 17.59
CA GLY A 82 16.82 -16.06 17.97
C GLY A 82 16.88 -15.09 16.79
N SER A 83 16.78 -15.57 15.54
CA SER A 83 16.82 -14.70 14.37
C SER A 83 15.50 -13.96 14.19
N TYR A 84 15.57 -12.67 13.86
CA TYR A 84 14.39 -11.89 13.49
C TYR A 84 13.89 -12.28 12.08
N SER A 85 12.61 -12.62 12.00
CA SER A 85 11.90 -13.08 10.82
C SER A 85 11.51 -11.91 9.91
N PHE A 86 12.35 -11.63 8.90
CA PHE A 86 12.09 -10.59 7.88
C PHE A 86 11.39 -11.12 6.63
N SER A 87 11.34 -12.43 6.39
CA SER A 87 10.83 -12.97 5.13
C SER A 87 9.35 -13.33 5.21
N SER A 88 8.59 -13.08 4.13
CA SER A 88 7.18 -13.48 4.06
C SER A 88 6.99 -15.00 4.12
N LYS A 89 8.04 -15.79 3.86
CA LYS A 89 8.01 -17.24 4.02
C LYS A 89 7.93 -17.60 5.50
N ASP A 90 8.70 -16.93 6.34
CA ASP A 90 8.74 -17.18 7.77
C ASP A 90 7.39 -16.89 8.45
N ASP A 91 6.62 -15.91 7.96
CA ASP A 91 5.28 -15.58 8.51
C ASP A 91 4.34 -16.80 8.53
N LEU A 92 4.38 -17.65 7.49
CA LEU A 92 3.53 -18.85 7.40
C LEU A 92 3.96 -19.92 8.41
N TYR A 93 5.27 -20.13 8.57
CA TYR A 93 5.80 -21.15 9.48
C TYR A 93 5.75 -20.69 10.95
N MET A 94 5.86 -19.39 11.21
CA MET A 94 5.63 -18.81 12.54
C MET A 94 4.19 -19.01 12.99
N ALA A 95 3.21 -18.80 12.11
CA ALA A 95 1.80 -19.00 12.45
C ALA A 95 1.43 -20.47 12.71
N LYS A 96 2.09 -21.42 12.04
CA LYS A 96 1.73 -22.85 12.10
C LYS A 96 2.59 -23.68 13.06
N PHE A 97 3.87 -23.34 13.20
CA PHE A 97 4.87 -24.15 13.89
C PHE A 97 5.72 -23.37 14.91
N GLU A 98 5.47 -22.06 15.07
CA GLU A 98 6.17 -21.18 16.01
C GLU A 98 7.70 -21.13 15.77
N CYS A 99 8.14 -21.30 14.51
CA CYS A 99 9.55 -21.25 14.14
C CYS A 99 9.76 -20.63 12.75
N CYS A 100 10.98 -20.17 12.47
CA CYS A 100 11.32 -19.66 11.14
C CYS A 100 11.43 -20.79 10.12
N PHE A 101 11.41 -20.45 8.84
CA PHE A 101 11.48 -21.41 7.75
C PHE A 101 12.74 -22.28 7.80
N ASN A 102 13.88 -21.70 8.17
CA ASN A 102 15.14 -22.44 8.29
C ASN A 102 15.07 -23.50 9.40
N CYS A 103 14.50 -23.15 10.56
CA CYS A 103 14.31 -24.11 11.65
C CYS A 103 13.28 -25.18 11.31
N TYR A 104 12.26 -24.83 10.53
CA TYR A 104 11.30 -25.80 10.00
C TYR A 104 12.00 -26.87 9.14
N ILE A 105 12.84 -26.46 8.19
CA ILE A 105 13.61 -27.41 7.35
C ILE A 105 14.52 -28.29 8.22
N GLN A 106 15.24 -27.67 9.16
CA GLN A 106 16.26 -28.39 9.92
C GLN A 106 15.68 -29.39 10.94
N TYR A 107 14.53 -29.09 11.54
CA TYR A 107 14.02 -29.85 12.70
C TYR A 107 12.62 -30.47 12.51
N ILE A 108 11.78 -29.91 11.63
CA ILE A 108 10.37 -30.29 11.52
C ILE A 108 10.11 -31.11 10.26
N GLU A 109 10.76 -30.76 9.16
CA GLU A 109 10.60 -31.47 7.88
C GLU A 109 10.95 -32.96 8.06
N GLY A 110 9.97 -33.83 7.81
CA GLY A 110 10.05 -35.28 7.99
C GLY A 110 9.93 -35.81 9.44
N ARG A 111 9.81 -34.93 10.45
CA ARG A 111 9.73 -35.30 11.88
C ARG A 111 8.63 -34.53 12.64
N GLU A 112 7.55 -34.20 11.95
CA GLU A 112 6.45 -33.38 12.51
C GLU A 112 5.82 -33.97 13.78
N SER A 113 5.73 -35.30 13.88
CA SER A 113 5.18 -35.97 15.07
C SER A 113 5.94 -35.64 16.34
N ARG A 114 7.28 -35.46 16.23
CA ARG A 114 8.15 -35.08 17.34
C ARG A 114 8.00 -33.60 17.72
N TRP A 115 7.72 -32.75 16.74
CA TRP A 115 7.42 -31.33 17.00
C TRP A 115 6.09 -31.14 17.71
N LYS A 116 5.07 -31.93 17.31
CA LYS A 116 3.73 -31.96 17.93
C LYS A 116 3.75 -32.51 19.36
N SER A 117 4.67 -33.42 19.68
CA SER A 117 4.85 -33.93 21.04
C SER A 117 5.57 -32.94 21.97
N GLY A 118 5.87 -31.72 21.51
CA GLY A 118 6.46 -30.65 22.33
C GLY A 118 7.98 -30.62 22.36
N TRP A 119 8.68 -31.43 21.55
CA TRP A 119 10.15 -31.39 21.51
C TRP A 119 10.64 -30.10 20.83
N ARG A 120 11.68 -29.47 21.40
CA ARG A 120 12.37 -28.29 20.85
C ARG A 120 13.90 -28.46 20.95
N PRO A 121 14.70 -27.95 19.99
CA PRO A 121 16.16 -28.17 19.97
C PRO A 121 16.95 -27.55 21.13
N ASN A 122 16.41 -26.50 21.77
CA ASN A 122 17.07 -25.78 22.87
C ASN A 122 16.46 -26.12 24.26
N GLN A 123 15.63 -27.16 24.34
CA GLN A 123 15.12 -27.73 25.59
C GLN A 123 15.88 -29.01 25.95
#